data_AF-A0A1B6YDJ9-F1
#
_entry.id   AF-A0A1B6YDJ9-F1
#
_cell.length_a   1.000
_cell.length_b   1.000
_cell.length_c   1.000
_cell.angle_alpha   90.00
_cell.angle_beta   90.00
_cell.angle_gamma   90.00
#
_symmetry.space_group_name_H-M   'P 1'
#
loop_
_entity.id
_entity.type
_entity.pdbx_description
1 polymer ?
#
loop_
_entity_poly.entity_id
_entity_poly.type
_entity_poly.pdbx_seq_one_letter_code
_entity_poly.pdbx_strand_id
1 'polypeptide(L)' 'MSLKEKTISEVENRIEKIERAIAKNGVGSSYLSKAERVQRDVNIGLALGGLALIAGATAWALLSSKDE' A
#
# COMPACT_ATOMS: atom_id res chain seq x y z
N MET A 1 14.80 1.65 -33.02
CA MET A 1 13.34 1.45 -32.97
C MET A 1 12.73 1.74 -34.32
N SER A 2 11.94 0.82 -34.84
CA SER A 2 11.19 0.98 -36.08
C SER A 2 10.09 2.05 -35.94
N LEU A 3 9.62 2.61 -37.06
CA LEU A 3 8.46 3.52 -37.08
C LEU A 3 7.24 2.91 -36.39
N LYS A 4 7.02 1.60 -36.58
CA LYS A 4 5.96 0.84 -35.93
C LYS A 4 6.09 0.86 -34.40
N GLU A 5 7.27 0.58 -33.86
CA GLU A 5 7.52 0.59 -32.41
C GLU A 5 7.30 1.96 -31.79
N LYS A 6 7.75 3.03 -32.47
CA LYS A 6 7.51 4.39 -32.01
C LYS A 6 6.02 4.72 -31.94
N THR A 7 5.27 4.38 -32.99
CA THR A 7 3.83 4.60 -33.04
C THR A 7 3.10 3.83 -31.94
N ILE A 8 3.47 2.57 -31.70
CA ILE A 8 2.88 1.76 -30.62
C ILE A 8 3.17 2.39 -29.26
N SER A 9 4.43 2.76 -28.98
CA SER A 9 4.80 3.35 -27.69
C SER A 9 4.09 4.69 -27.41
N GLU A 10 3.86 5.50 -28.45
CA GLU A 10 3.15 6.78 -28.31
C GLU A 10 1.68 6.56 -27.98
N VAL A 11 1.05 5.54 -28.58
CA VAL A 11 -0.33 5.15 -28.27
C VAL A 11 -0.44 4.62 -26.85
N GLU A 12 0.45 3.72 -26.43
CA GLU A 12 0.50 3.19 -25.06
C GLU A 12 0.68 4.31 -24.03
N ASN A 13 1.61 5.23 -24.27
CA ASN A 13 1.85 6.37 -23.38
C ASN A 13 0.61 7.28 -23.26
N ARG A 14 -0.15 7.46 -24.35
CA ARG A 14 -1.41 8.22 -24.31
C ARG A 14 -2.48 7.50 -23.52
N ILE A 15 -2.61 6.18 -23.69
CA ILE A 15 -3.54 5.35 -22.90
C ILE A 15 -3.20 5.45 -21.41
N GLU A 16 -1.94 5.26 -21.05
CA GLU A 16 -1.49 5.31 -19.65
C GLU A 16 -1.72 6.69 -19.02
N LYS A 17 -1.59 7.78 -19.79
CA LYS A 17 -1.93 9.14 -19.33
C LYS A 17 -3.42 9.29 -19.05
N ILE A 18 -4.29 8.72 -19.88
CA ILE A 18 -5.74 8.74 -19.69
C ILE A 18 -6.12 7.91 -18.47
N GLU A 19 -5.58 6.70 -18.34
CA GLU A 19 -5.82 5.82 -17.18
C GLU A 19 -5.42 6.50 -15.87
N ARG A 20 -4.25 7.15 -15.83
CA ARG A 20 -3.82 7.94 -14.67
C ARG A 20 -4.75 9.11 -14.38
N ALA A 21 -5.26 9.79 -15.42
CA ALA A 21 -6.21 10.88 -15.24
C ALA A 21 -7.56 10.39 -14.66
N ILE A 22 -8.04 9.23 -15.11
CA ILE A 22 -9.26 8.58 -14.59
C ILE A 22 -9.03 8.09 -13.16
N ALA A 23 -7.90 7.45 -12.87
CA ALA A 23 -7.57 6.99 -11.52
C ALA A 23 -7.51 8.16 -10.53
N LYS A 24 -6.98 9.31 -10.95
CA LYS A 24 -6.83 10.50 -10.09
C LYS A 24 -8.10 11.34 -9.96
N ASN A 25 -8.86 11.51 -11.04
CA ASN A 25 -9.96 12.50 -11.11
C ASN A 25 -11.30 11.89 -11.56
N GLY A 26 -11.34 10.62 -11.93
CA GLY A 26 -12.55 9.94 -12.38
C GLY A 26 -13.58 9.79 -11.26
N VAL A 27 -14.82 9.51 -11.65
CA VAL A 27 -15.90 9.25 -10.70
C VAL A 27 -15.52 8.08 -9.80
N GLY A 28 -15.56 8.26 -8.48
CA GLY A 28 -15.17 7.23 -7.52
C GLY A 28 -13.70 7.26 -7.09
N SER A 29 -12.82 8.03 -7.74
CA SER A 29 -11.39 8.14 -7.39
C SER A 29 -11.14 8.59 -5.93
N SER A 30 -11.97 9.51 -5.42
CA SER A 30 -11.92 9.96 -4.03
C SER A 30 -12.30 8.86 -3.04
N TYR A 31 -13.30 8.03 -3.37
CA TYR A 31 -13.74 6.90 -2.55
C TYR A 31 -12.70 5.78 -2.56
N LEU A 32 -12.16 5.43 -3.74
CA LEU A 32 -11.10 4.43 -3.88
C LEU A 32 -9.85 4.85 -3.10
N SER A 33 -9.35 6.08 -3.30
CA SER A 33 -8.17 6.56 -2.58
C SER A 33 -8.40 6.66 -1.07
N LYS A 34 -9.64 6.89 -0.61
CA LYS A 34 -9.98 6.82 0.81
C LYS A 34 -9.94 5.38 1.33
N ALA A 35 -10.52 4.43 0.59
CA ALA A 35 -10.50 3.01 0.95
C ALA A 35 -9.06 2.47 1.02
N GLU A 36 -8.22 2.79 0.03
CA GLU A 36 -6.80 2.41 0.01
C GLU A 36 -6.04 2.97 1.20
N ARG A 37 -6.26 4.25 1.56
CA ARG A 37 -5.65 4.86 2.74
C ARG A 37 -6.07 4.13 4.02
N VAL A 38 -7.38 3.88 4.20
CA VAL A 38 -7.89 3.18 5.37
C VAL A 38 -7.31 1.77 5.46
N GLN A 39 -7.28 1.03 4.35
CA GLN A 39 -6.72 -0.32 4.32
C GLN A 39 -5.23 -0.32 4.68
N ARG A 40 -4.46 0.63 4.14
CA ARG A 40 -3.04 0.78 4.48
C ARG A 40 -2.85 1.08 5.96
N ASP A 41 -3.62 2.01 6.51
CA ASP A 41 -3.50 2.42 7.91
C ASP A 41 -3.86 1.26 8.86
N VAL A 42 -4.87 0.45 8.51
CA VAL A 42 -5.19 -0.80 9.21
C VAL A 42 -4.03 -1.79 9.14
N ASN A 43 -3.45 -2.02 7.96
CA ASN A 43 -2.32 -2.94 7.81
C ASN A 43 -1.11 -2.50 8.65
N ILE A 44 -0.80 -1.19 8.66
CA ILE A 44 0.27 -0.63 9.49
C ILE A 44 -0.05 -0.83 10.98
N GLY A 45 -1.29 -0.52 11.40
CA GLY A 45 -1.74 -0.71 12.78
C GLY A 45 -1.62 -2.15 13.24
N LEU A 46 -2.06 -3.11 12.40
CA LEU A 46 -1.95 -4.54 12.70
C LEU A 46 -0.49 -5.00 12.79
N ALA A 47 0.37 -4.55 11.87
CA ALA A 47 1.78 -4.90 11.89
C ALA A 47 2.48 -4.37 13.16
N LEU A 48 2.31 -3.08 13.46
CA LEU A 48 2.93 -2.45 14.64
C LEU A 48 2.36 -3.00 15.95
N GLY A 49 1.04 -3.17 16.02
CA GLY A 49 0.37 -3.75 17.19
C GLY A 49 0.80 -5.20 17.45
N GLY A 50 0.89 -6.01 16.39
CA GLY A 50 1.39 -7.38 16.47
C GLY A 50 2.84 -7.44 16.97
N LEU A 51 3.72 -6.61 16.43
CA LEU A 51 5.11 -6.52 16.89
C LEU A 51 5.21 -6.10 18.36
N ALA A 52 4.42 -5.11 18.77
CA ALA A 52 4.39 -4.65 20.15
C ALA A 52 3.91 -5.73 21.12
N LEU A 53 2.87 -6.49 20.75
CA LEU A 53 2.39 -7.62 21.54
C LEU A 53 3.45 -8.72 21.70
N ILE A 54 4.12 -9.10 20.60
CA ILE A 54 5.19 -10.11 20.64
C ILE A 54 6.34 -9.63 21.54
N ALA A 55 6.78 -8.39 21.37
CA ALA A 55 7.86 -7.81 22.18
C ALA A 55 7.48 -7.75 23.66
N GLY A 56 6.27 -7.28 23.98
CA GLY A 56 5.76 -7.22 25.35
C GLY A 56 5.64 -8.59 26.00
N ALA A 57 5.07 -9.57 25.29
CA ALA A 57 4.96 -10.95 25.77
C ALA A 57 6.33 -11.59 26.01
N THR A 58 7.29 -11.35 25.11
CA THR A 58 8.66 -11.86 25.25
C THR A 58 9.37 -11.23 26.44
N ALA A 59 9.28 -9.91 26.60
CA ALA A 59 9.86 -9.21 27.74
C ALA A 59 9.26 -9.68 29.07
N TRP A 60 7.93 -9.83 29.11
CA TRP A 60 7.23 -10.34 30.28
C TRP A 60 7.69 -11.76 30.65
N ALA A 61 7.74 -12.68 29.68
CA ALA A 61 8.19 -14.05 29.92
C ALA A 61 9.63 -14.11 30.45
N LEU A 62 10.54 -13.32 29.91
CA LEU A 62 11.94 -13.26 30.37
C LEU A 62 12.06 -12.71 31.79
N LEU A 63 11.31 -11.65 32.13
CA LEU A 63 11.32 -11.06 33.47
C LEU A 63 10.71 -12.02 34.51
N SER A 64 9.56 -12.62 34.20
CA SER A 64 8.92 -13.58 35.10
C SER A 64 9.77 -14.83 35.35
N SER A 65 10.56 -15.27 34.37
CA SER A 65 11.49 -16.41 34.55
C SER A 65 12.72 -16.10 35.40
N LYS A 66 13.00 -14.82 35.69
CA LYS A 66 14.17 -14.38 36.47
C LYS A 66 13.85 -14.13 37.94
N ASP A 67 12.56 -13.93 38.26
CA ASP A 67 12.07 -13.76 39.63
C ASP A 67 11.75 -15.12 40.32
N GLU A 68 11.84 -16.24 39.58
CA GLU A 68 11.90 -17.62 40.10
C GLU A 68 13.36 -18.09 40.24
#